data_AF-A0A3D3FHS9-F1
#
_entry.id   AF-A0A3D3FHS9-F1
#
_cell.length_a   1.000
_cell.length_b   1.000
_cell.length_c   1.000
_cell.angle_alpha   90.00
_cell.angle_beta   90.00
_cell.angle_gamma   90.00
#
_symmetry.space_group_name_H-M   'P 1'
#
loop_
_entity.id
_entity.type
_entity.pdbx_description
1 polymer ?
#
loop_
_entity_poly.entity_id
_entity_poly.type
_entity_poly.pdbx_seq_one_letter_code
_entity_poly.pdbx_strand_id
1 'polypeptide(L)'
;MTYIIPKQLKEEYKILDKPRIWWKDCVTFAVLFGIFLLFKIFVHSWLQIPYWITAVVSSFFLVQPAAGNPKKRNWEAILLMINKDRFTHYSINHVNDLR
;
A
#
# COMPACT_ATOMS: atom_id res chain seq x y z
N MET A 1 16.27 -25.81 27.54
CA MET A 1 16.30 -24.38 27.16
C MET A 1 15.05 -24.08 26.36
N THR A 2 14.09 -23.40 26.99
CA THR A 2 12.81 -23.02 26.37
C THR A 2 13.06 -21.78 25.52
N TYR A 3 13.11 -21.95 24.20
CA TYR A 3 13.18 -20.82 23.29
C TYR A 3 11.83 -20.12 23.27
N ILE A 4 11.77 -18.92 23.85
CA ILE A 4 10.63 -18.01 23.68
C ILE A 4 10.74 -17.46 22.26
N ILE A 5 10.20 -18.18 21.28
CA ILE A 5 10.11 -17.67 19.91
C ILE A 5 9.15 -16.47 19.96
N PRO A 6 9.61 -15.23 19.68
CA PRO A 6 8.74 -14.08 19.71
C PRO A 6 7.69 -14.27 18.60
N LYS A 7 6.43 -14.52 18.99
CA LYS A 7 5.30 -14.65 18.04
C LYS A 7 5.06 -13.38 17.20
N GLN A 8 5.81 -12.30 17.47
CA GLN A 8 5.72 -11.01 16.80
C GLN A 8 6.64 -10.85 15.58
N LEU A 9 7.48 -11.83 15.26
CA LEU A 9 8.22 -11.88 13.99
C LEU A 9 7.31 -12.40 12.86
N LYS A 10 6.20 -11.71 12.61
CA LYS A 10 5.47 -11.82 11.34
C LYS A 10 6.18 -10.90 10.34
N GLU A 11 7.34 -11.31 9.87
CA GLU A 11 7.98 -10.64 8.75
C GLU A 11 7.10 -10.81 7.51
N GLU A 12 6.87 -9.71 6.78
CA GLU A 12 6.10 -9.77 5.53
C GLU A 12 6.78 -10.75 4.56
N TYR A 13 5.99 -11.56 3.83
CA TYR A 13 6.57 -12.56 2.93
C TYR A 13 7.34 -11.84 1.81
N LYS A 14 8.66 -12.02 1.80
CA LYS A 14 9.56 -11.41 0.85
C LYS A 14 9.70 -12.31 -0.37
N ILE A 15 9.45 -11.78 -1.56
CA ILE A 15 9.62 -12.56 -2.81
C ILE A 15 11.04 -12.38 -3.35
N LEU A 16 11.56 -11.15 -3.34
CA LEU A 16 12.87 -10.81 -3.88
C LEU A 16 13.68 -9.96 -2.89
N ASP A 17 14.96 -10.30 -2.75
CA ASP A 17 15.88 -9.58 -1.87
C ASP A 17 16.40 -8.28 -2.50
N LYS A 18 16.64 -8.29 -3.81
CA LYS A 18 17.08 -7.14 -4.62
C LYS A 18 16.48 -7.27 -6.03
N PRO A 19 15.56 -6.38 -6.45
CA PRO A 19 14.91 -5.31 -5.67
C PRO A 19 14.07 -5.87 -4.50
N ARG A 20 13.92 -5.11 -3.41
CA ARG A 20 13.11 -5.50 -2.24
C ARG A 20 11.62 -5.49 -2.62
N ILE A 21 11.12 -6.62 -3.11
CA ILE A 21 9.72 -6.80 -3.49
C ILE A 21 9.08 -7.76 -2.50
N TRP A 22 7.99 -7.29 -1.89
CA TRP A 22 7.22 -8.05 -0.91
C TRP A 22 5.99 -8.65 -1.60
N TRP A 23 5.46 -9.75 -1.10
CA TRP A 23 4.27 -10.40 -1.66
C TRP A 23 3.08 -9.44 -1.77
N LYS A 24 2.92 -8.63 -0.73
CA LYS A 24 1.92 -7.56 -0.68
C LYS A 24 2.03 -6.58 -1.85
N ASP A 25 3.25 -6.27 -2.29
CA ASP A 25 3.49 -5.38 -3.42
C ASP A 25 2.98 -6.02 -4.73
N CYS A 26 3.27 -7.31 -4.95
CA CYS A 26 2.76 -8.05 -6.10
C CYS A 26 1.23 -8.14 -6.11
N VAL A 27 0.61 -8.40 -4.96
CA VAL A 27 -0.85 -8.40 -4.82
C VAL A 27 -1.41 -7.02 -5.16
N THR A 28 -0.80 -5.94 -4.66
CA THR A 28 -1.26 -4.58 -4.96
C THR A 28 -1.13 -4.23 -6.44
N PHE A 29 -0.04 -4.64 -7.11
CA PHE A 29 0.08 -4.47 -8.56
C PHE A 29 -0.98 -5.24 -9.33
N ALA A 30 -1.29 -6.48 -8.94
CA ALA A 30 -2.33 -7.27 -9.59
C ALA A 30 -3.72 -6.62 -9.45
N VAL A 31 -4.06 -6.13 -8.26
CA VAL A 31 -5.32 -5.43 -8.00
C VAL A 31 -5.40 -4.14 -8.81
N LEU A 32 -4.35 -3.31 -8.78
CA LEU A 32 -4.31 -2.05 -9.53
C LEU A 32 -4.41 -2.30 -11.04
N PHE A 33 -3.71 -3.31 -11.55
CA PHE A 33 -3.80 -3.69 -12.95
C PHE A 33 -5.22 -4.10 -13.35
N GLY A 34 -5.90 -4.89 -12.51
CA GLY A 34 -7.32 -5.23 -12.72
C GLY A 34 -8.22 -4.00 -12.76
N ILE A 35 -8.01 -3.04 -11.86
CA ILE A 35 -8.73 -1.77 -11.84
C ILE A 35 -8.49 -0.98 -13.14
N PHE A 36 -7.23 -0.83 -13.57
CA PHE A 36 -6.91 -0.15 -14.83
C PHE A 36 -7.46 -0.88 -16.07
N LEU A 37 -7.59 -2.20 -16.04
CA LEU A 37 -8.26 -2.92 -17.13
C LEU A 37 -9.76 -2.62 -17.19
N LEU A 38 -10.44 -2.54 -16.03
CA LEU A 38 -11.86 -2.17 -15.98
C LEU A 38 -12.09 -0.75 -16.49
N PHE A 39 -11.25 0.20 -16.08
CA PHE A 39 -11.38 1.60 -16.50
C PHE A 39 -10.97 1.86 -17.96
N LYS A 40 -10.21 0.95 -18.59
CA LYS A 40 -9.81 1.06 -20.00
C LYS A 40 -11.01 1.25 -20.94
N ILE A 41 -12.18 0.68 -20.60
CA ILE A 41 -13.40 0.75 -21.42
C ILE A 41 -13.85 2.21 -21.63
N PHE A 42 -13.56 3.10 -20.68
CA PHE A 42 -13.89 4.52 -20.75
C PHE A 42 -12.84 5.37 -21.48
N VAL A 43 -11.74 4.76 -21.93
CA VAL A 43 -10.61 5.47 -22.54
C VAL A 43 -10.68 5.38 -24.05
N HIS A 44 -10.77 6.55 -24.70
CA HIS A 44 -10.72 6.64 -26.15
C HIS A 44 -9.41 6.08 -26.71
N SER A 45 -9.46 5.46 -27.89
CA SER A 45 -8.32 4.75 -28.51
C SER A 45 -7.03 5.59 -28.56
N TRP A 46 -7.16 6.89 -28.90
CA TRP A 46 -6.03 7.82 -28.96
C TRP A 46 -5.34 8.09 -27.61
N LEU A 47 -6.06 7.92 -26.50
CA LEU A 47 -5.54 8.18 -25.15
C LEU A 47 -5.04 6.90 -24.46
N GLN A 48 -5.00 5.76 -25.15
CA GLN A 48 -4.55 4.50 -24.56
C GLN A 48 -3.09 4.54 -24.11
N ILE A 49 -2.19 5.16 -24.90
CA ILE A 49 -0.77 5.25 -24.55
C ILE A 49 -0.58 6.13 -23.29
N PRO A 50 -1.08 7.37 -23.23
CA PRO A 50 -1.05 8.17 -22.00
C PRO A 50 -1.67 7.45 -20.80
N TYR A 51 -2.80 6.77 -21.00
CA TYR A 51 -3.48 6.03 -19.95
C TYR A 51 -2.59 4.95 -19.32
N TRP A 52 -1.93 4.12 -20.13
CA TRP A 52 -1.03 3.10 -19.61
C TRP A 52 0.20 3.69 -18.92
N ILE A 53 0.72 4.82 -19.40
CA ILE A 53 1.80 5.55 -18.71
C ILE A 53 1.32 5.99 -17.32
N THR A 54 0.13 6.58 -17.21
CA THR A 54 -0.41 6.99 -15.91
C THR A 54 -0.61 5.80 -14.98
N ALA A 55 -1.12 4.67 -15.51
CA ALA A 55 -1.34 3.45 -14.74
C ALA A 55 -0.03 2.89 -14.14
N VAL A 56 1.06 2.88 -14.92
CA VAL A 56 2.37 2.43 -14.44
C VAL A 56 2.92 3.39 -13.39
N VAL A 57 2.89 4.70 -13.65
CA VAL A 57 3.41 5.71 -12.71
C VAL A 57 2.64 5.71 -11.40
N SER A 58 1.31 5.68 -11.44
CA SER A 58 0.48 5.66 -10.23
C SER A 58 0.65 4.36 -9.44
N SER A 59 0.74 3.21 -10.13
CA SER A 59 0.94 1.93 -9.45
C SER A 59 2.30 1.87 -8.78
N PHE A 60 3.35 2.34 -9.47
CA PHE A 60 4.67 2.45 -8.88
C PHE A 60 4.67 3.36 -7.66
N PHE A 61 4.04 4.55 -7.75
CA PHE A 61 3.93 5.48 -6.63
C PHE A 61 3.22 4.87 -5.42
N LEU A 62 2.09 4.16 -5.62
CA LEU A 62 1.31 3.58 -4.53
C LEU A 62 2.07 2.48 -3.76
N VAL A 63 2.96 1.77 -4.44
CA VAL A 63 3.79 0.69 -3.87
C VAL A 63 5.08 1.23 -3.23
N GLN A 64 5.46 2.49 -3.43
CA GLN A 64 6.57 3.09 -2.70
C GLN A 64 6.22 3.29 -1.20
N PRO A 65 7.22 3.27 -0.30
CA PRO A 65 7.02 3.62 1.10
C PRO A 65 6.60 5.09 1.22
N ALA A 66 5.71 5.38 2.18
CA ALA A 66 5.22 6.73 2.41
C ALA A 66 6.29 7.61 3.09
N ALA A 67 6.45 8.85 2.61
CA ALA A 67 7.47 9.77 3.12
C ALA A 67 7.32 10.06 4.63
N GLY A 68 6.08 10.23 5.11
CA GLY A 68 5.78 10.47 6.52
C GLY A 68 5.68 9.20 7.37
N ASN A 69 5.63 8.02 6.76
CA ASN A 69 5.55 6.74 7.46
C ASN A 69 6.25 5.62 6.66
N PRO A 70 7.58 5.51 6.72
CA PRO A 70 8.36 4.64 5.83
C PRO A 70 8.12 3.14 6.05
N LYS A 71 7.43 2.75 7.14
CA LYS A 71 6.99 1.36 7.39
C LYS A 71 5.69 1.01 6.64
N LYS A 72 5.01 2.01 6.08
CA LYS A 72 3.73 1.86 5.38
C LYS A 72 3.89 2.25 3.91
N ARG A 73 3.13 1.60 3.05
CA ARG A 73 3.06 1.95 1.63
C ARG A 73 2.17 3.17 1.43
N ASN A 74 2.34 3.88 0.31
CA ASN A 74 1.52 5.06 0.01
C ASN A 74 0.02 4.72 -0.03
N TRP A 75 -0.38 3.57 -0.58
CA TRP A 75 -1.79 3.15 -0.55
C TRP A 75 -2.33 2.96 0.88
N GLU A 76 -1.52 2.42 1.81
CA GLU A 76 -1.93 2.26 3.21
C GLU A 76 -2.08 3.61 3.90
N ALA A 77 -1.16 4.55 3.63
CA ALA A 77 -1.23 5.90 4.15
C ALA A 77 -2.49 6.63 3.68
N ILE A 78 -2.87 6.47 2.40
CA ILE A 78 -4.10 7.04 1.85
C ILE A 78 -5.33 6.43 2.53
N LEU A 79 -5.38 5.11 2.73
CA LEU A 79 -6.49 4.47 3.44
C LEU A 79 -6.60 4.94 4.89
N LEU A 80 -5.48 5.10 5.59
CA LEU A 80 -5.47 5.65 6.95
C LEU A 80 -5.97 7.11 6.97
N MET A 81 -5.64 7.90 5.95
CA MET A 81 -6.16 9.26 5.80
C MET A 81 -7.67 9.27 5.57
N ILE A 82 -8.19 8.37 4.73
CA ILE A 82 -9.64 8.26 4.44
C ILE A 82 -10.41 7.77 5.68
N ASN A 83 -9.88 6.77 6.39
CA ASN A 83 -10.50 6.19 7.58
C ASN A 83 -10.33 7.03 8.84
N LYS A 84 -9.51 8.08 8.81
CA LYS A 84 -9.28 8.95 9.97
C LYS A 84 -10.55 9.72 10.27
N ASP A 85 -11.11 9.49 11.46
CA ASP A 85 -12.17 10.32 12.00
C ASP A 85 -11.70 11.78 12.10
N ARG A 86 -12.48 12.68 11.51
CA ARG A 86 -12.23 14.13 11.52
C ARG A 86 -13.03 14.85 12.60
N PHE A 87 -13.93 14.16 13.29
CA PHE A 87 -14.74 14.74 14.36
C PHE A 87 -14.09 14.57 15.72
N THR A 88 -13.51 13.40 16.00
CA THR A 88 -12.91 13.10 17.30
C THR A 88 -11.39 13.00 17.18
N HIS A 89 -10.69 13.89 17.87
CA HIS A 89 -9.23 13.85 17.95
C HIS A 89 -8.82 13.32 19.33
N TYR A 90 -8.28 12.11 19.35
CA TYR A 90 -7.64 11.56 20.54
C TYR A 90 -6.19 12.02 20.62
N SER A 91 -5.74 12.36 21.84
CA SER A 91 -4.31 12.55 22.09
C SER A 91 -3.57 11.22 21.88
N ILE A 92 -2.30 11.29 21.48
CA ILE A 92 -1.47 10.10 21.21
C ILE A 92 -1.44 9.16 22.44
N ASN A 93 -1.54 9.72 23.64
CA ASN A 93 -1.56 8.96 24.89
C ASN A 93 -2.84 8.11 25.04
N HIS A 94 -4.00 8.65 24.69
CA HIS A 94 -5.29 7.96 24.82
C HIS A 94 -5.42 6.73 23.90
N VAL A 95 -4.70 6.69 22.77
CA VAL A 95 -4.74 5.54 21.84
C VAL A 95 -3.89 4.37 22.34
N ASN A 96 -2.84 4.63 23.12
CA ASN A 96 -1.98 3.57 23.67
C ASN A 96 -2.67 2.78 24.81
N ASP A 97 -3.57 3.40 25.56
CA ASP A 97 -4.29 2.74 26.66
C ASP A 97 -5.40 1.79 26.15
N LEU A 98 -5.78 1.88 24.87
CA LEU A 98 -6.83 1.07 24.26
C LEU A 98 -6.29 -0.17 23.50
N ARG A 99 -4.98 -0.36 23.41
CA ARG A 99 -4.32 -1.39 22.59
C ARG A 99 -3.67 -2.47 23.43
#